data_AF-A0A5U1YXM1-F1
#
_entry.id   AF-A0A5U1YXM1-F1
#
_cell.length_a   1.000
_cell.length_b   1.000
_cell.length_c   1.000
_cell.angle_alpha   90.00
_cell.angle_beta   90.00
_cell.angle_gamma   90.00
#
_symmetry.space_group_name_H-M   'P 1'
#
loop_
_entity.id
_entity.type
_entity.pdbx_description
1 polymer ?
#
loop_
_entity_poly.entity_id
_entity_poly.type
_entity_poly.pdbx_seq_one_letter_code
_entity_poly.pdbx_strand_id
1 'polypeptide(L)'
;MDMFIKRVKLILQSEDSECGQACLAMIFNYYGYGISLPELRKNHSAQTGGTKVSYLMETCNDHGFRAIAYSLTIEELRKLTLPCI
;
A
#
# COMPACT_ATOMS: atom_id res chain seq x y z
N MET A 1 -19.27 18.57 -11.41
CA MET A 1 -19.26 17.65 -10.25
C MET A 1 -18.02 17.98 -9.46
N ASP A 2 -18.19 18.58 -8.28
CA ASP A 2 -17.08 18.90 -7.39
C ASP A 2 -16.35 17.62 -7.00
N MET A 3 -15.24 17.38 -7.66
CA MET A 3 -14.35 16.26 -7.41
C MET A 3 -13.52 16.63 -6.19
N PHE A 4 -14.10 16.46 -5.00
CA PHE A 4 -13.36 16.53 -3.75
C PHE A 4 -12.09 15.68 -3.91
N ILE A 5 -10.92 16.32 -3.92
CA ILE A 5 -9.64 15.64 -4.03
C ILE A 5 -9.53 14.74 -2.81
N LYS A 6 -9.78 13.44 -2.99
CA LYS A 6 -9.60 12.43 -1.95
C LYS A 6 -8.12 12.43 -1.59
N ARG A 7 -7.81 12.56 -0.30
CA ARG A 7 -6.43 12.55 0.22
C ARG A 7 -6.14 11.21 0.89
N VAL A 8 -4.89 10.78 0.80
CA VAL A 8 -4.39 9.64 1.57
C VAL A 8 -4.30 10.07 3.04
N LYS A 9 -4.94 9.31 3.94
CA LYS A 9 -4.81 9.53 5.39
C LYS A 9 -3.52 8.87 5.87
N LEU A 10 -2.69 9.61 6.59
CA LEU A 10 -1.43 9.10 7.14
C LEU A 10 -1.71 8.00 8.17
N ILE A 11 -1.01 6.87 8.02
CA ILE A 11 -0.97 5.77 8.98
C ILE A 11 0.50 5.54 9.31
N LEU A 12 0.86 5.67 10.59
CA LEU A 12 2.23 5.48 11.05
C LEU A 12 2.50 4.00 11.33
N GLN A 13 3.66 3.51 10.87
CA GLN A 13 4.14 2.19 11.26
C GLN A 13 4.36 2.12 12.78
N SER A 14 3.98 1.01 13.40
CA SER A 14 4.22 0.79 14.84
C SER A 14 5.45 -0.08 15.09
N GLU A 15 5.92 -0.80 14.07
CA GLU A 15 7.09 -1.69 14.12
C GLU A 15 8.09 -1.36 12.98
N ASP A 16 9.38 -1.64 13.21
CA ASP A 16 10.47 -1.27 12.28
C ASP A 16 10.36 -1.89 10.88
N SER A 17 9.70 -3.05 10.76
CA SER A 17 9.55 -3.80 9.50
C SER A 17 8.15 -3.73 8.90
N GLU A 18 7.36 -2.71 9.26
CA GLU A 18 5.96 -2.55 8.86
C GLU A 18 5.73 -1.47 7.78
N CYS A 19 6.78 -0.81 7.30
CA CYS A 19 6.66 0.31 6.35
C CYS A 19 5.79 -0.03 5.12
N GLY A 20 5.99 -1.21 4.52
CA GLY A 20 5.19 -1.66 3.37
C GLY A 20 3.72 -1.90 3.70
N GLN A 21 3.42 -2.47 4.87
CA GLN A 21 2.04 -2.70 5.33
C GLN A 21 1.33 -1.38 5.65
N ALA A 22 2.03 -0.44 6.28
CA ALA A 22 1.51 0.89 6.55
C ALA A 22 1.13 1.60 5.25
N CYS A 23 1.97 1.49 4.22
CA CYS A 23 1.67 2.07 2.92
C CYS A 23 0.49 1.38 2.23
N LEU A 24 0.38 0.05 2.28
CA LEU A 24 -0.80 -0.66 1.77
C LEU A 24 -2.07 -0.27 2.51
N ALA A 25 -2.04 -0.18 3.84
CA ALA A 25 -3.18 0.29 4.63
C ALA A 25 -3.63 1.68 4.18
N MET A 26 -2.68 2.59 3.94
CA MET A 26 -2.97 3.94 3.42
C MET A 26 -3.66 3.90 2.04
N ILE A 27 -3.18 3.06 1.11
CA ILE A 27 -3.77 2.91 -0.23
C ILE A 27 -5.14 2.23 -0.17
N PHE A 28 -5.28 1.12 0.56
CA PHE A 28 -6.56 0.42 0.70
C PHE A 28 -7.63 1.34 1.31
N ASN A 29 -7.26 2.14 2.31
CA ASN A 29 -8.17 3.11 2.92
C ASN A 29 -8.45 4.31 2.01
N TYR A 30 -7.51 4.69 1.14
CA TYR A 30 -7.78 5.62 0.06
C TYR A 30 -8.87 5.10 -0.89
N TYR A 31 -8.96 3.80 -1.13
CA TYR A 31 -10.03 3.20 -1.95
C TYR A 31 -11.29 2.82 -1.15
N GLY A 32 -11.32 3.07 0.16
CA GLY A 32 -12.50 2.84 1.01
C GLY A 32 -12.61 1.42 1.60
N TYR A 33 -11.52 0.64 1.57
CA TYR A 33 -11.51 -0.73 2.09
C TYR A 33 -11.63 -0.80 3.63
N GLY A 34 -10.98 0.12 4.35
CA GLY A 34 -11.16 0.29 5.80
C GLY A 34 -10.41 -0.74 6.66
N ILE A 35 -9.13 -0.95 6.42
CA ILE A 35 -8.27 -1.88 7.17
C ILE A 35 -7.30 -1.16 8.12
N SER A 36 -7.01 -1.78 9.26
CA SER A 36 -5.99 -1.35 10.21
C SER A 36 -4.67 -2.14 10.08
N LEU A 37 -3.59 -1.57 10.60
CA LEU A 37 -2.28 -2.24 10.66
C LEU A 37 -2.31 -3.57 11.44
N PRO A 38 -2.93 -3.66 12.64
CA PRO A 38 -3.07 -4.93 13.35
C PRO A 38 -3.80 -6.03 12.55
N GLU A 39 -4.82 -5.65 11.76
CA GLU A 39 -5.53 -6.59 10.89
C GLU A 39 -4.63 -7.11 9.75
N LEU A 40 -3.88 -6.23 9.09
CA LEU A 40 -2.89 -6.65 8.09
C LEU A 40 -1.84 -7.57 8.70
N ARG A 41 -1.32 -7.20 9.88
CA ARG A 41 -0.25 -7.95 10.55
C ARG A 41 -0.66 -9.37 10.93
N LYS A 42 -1.92 -9.57 11.30
CA LYS A 42 -2.47 -10.89 11.64
C LYS A 42 -2.40 -11.87 10.47
N ASN A 43 -2.63 -11.37 9.26
CA ASN A 43 -2.67 -12.18 8.04
C ASN A 43 -1.32 -12.19 7.31
N HIS A 44 -0.50 -11.17 7.56
CA HIS A 44 0.76 -10.93 6.89
C HIS A 44 1.78 -10.45 7.93
N SER A 45 2.61 -11.35 8.46
CA SER A 45 3.62 -10.98 9.46
C SER A 45 4.74 -10.13 8.83
N ALA A 46 5.28 -9.19 9.60
CA ALA A 46 6.41 -8.37 9.17
C ALA A 46 7.62 -9.23 8.76
N GLN A 47 8.27 -8.87 7.66
CA GLN A 47 9.40 -9.62 7.13
C GLN A 47 10.73 -9.10 7.68
N THR A 48 11.59 -10.01 8.13
CA THR A 48 12.97 -9.69 8.51
C THR A 48 13.74 -9.19 7.30
N GLY A 49 14.38 -8.03 7.42
CA GLY A 49 15.12 -7.40 6.32
C GLY A 49 14.29 -6.47 5.42
N GLY A 50 13.05 -6.14 5.81
CA GLY A 50 12.17 -5.23 5.09
C GLY A 50 11.13 -5.93 4.23
N THR A 51 10.25 -5.15 3.59
CA THR A 51 9.13 -5.71 2.81
C THR A 51 9.52 -5.94 1.35
N LYS A 52 9.45 -7.19 0.87
CA LYS A 52 9.64 -7.52 -0.54
C LYS A 52 8.43 -7.08 -1.37
N VAL A 53 8.67 -6.62 -2.61
CA VAL A 53 7.60 -6.23 -3.55
C VAL A 53 6.62 -7.38 -3.81
N SER A 54 7.13 -8.62 -3.94
CA SER A 54 6.28 -9.81 -4.16
C SER A 54 5.23 -10.00 -3.05
N TYR A 55 5.60 -9.71 -1.81
CA TYR A 55 4.70 -9.80 -0.67
C TYR A 55 3.67 -8.68 -0.65
N LEU A 56 4.02 -7.47 -1.09
CA LEU A 56 3.03 -6.40 -1.27
C LEU A 56 1.99 -6.80 -2.31
N MET A 57 2.42 -7.42 -3.41
CA MET A 57 1.53 -7.90 -4.46
C MET A 57 0.61 -9.02 -3.99
N GLU A 58 1.14 -9.98 -3.23
CA GLU A 58 0.36 -11.05 -2.59
C GLU A 58 -0.68 -10.48 -1.62
N THR A 59 -0.25 -9.57 -0.73
CA THR A 59 -1.16 -8.88 0.20
C THR A 59 -2.28 -8.14 -0.52
N CYS A 60 -1.97 -7.44 -1.62
CA CYS A 60 -2.99 -6.81 -2.46
C CYS A 60 -3.99 -7.83 -3.01
N ASN A 61 -3.50 -8.93 -3.58
CA ASN A 61 -4.33 -9.96 -4.17
C ASN A 61 -5.29 -10.58 -3.14
N ASP A 62 -4.79 -10.87 -1.94
CA ASP A 62 -5.58 -11.45 -0.85
C ASP A 62 -6.69 -10.52 -0.35
N HIS A 63 -6.54 -9.21 -0.57
CA HIS A 63 -7.54 -8.18 -0.23
C HIS A 63 -8.38 -7.75 -1.46
N GLY A 64 -8.29 -8.49 -2.58
CA GLY A 64 -9.07 -8.23 -3.80
C GLY A 64 -8.56 -7.06 -4.66
N PHE A 65 -7.33 -6.58 -4.40
CA PHE A 65 -6.68 -5.55 -5.21
C PHE A 65 -5.75 -6.18 -6.25
N ARG A 66 -5.82 -5.67 -7.48
CA ARG A 66 -4.85 -6.03 -8.52
C ARG A 66 -3.66 -5.07 -8.45
N ALA A 67 -2.49 -5.59 -8.06
CA ALA A 67 -1.23 -4.85 -8.06
C ALA A 67 -0.36 -5.21 -9.28
N ILE A 68 0.37 -4.22 -9.81
CA ILE A 68 1.40 -4.42 -10.83
C ILE A 68 2.65 -3.69 -10.36
N ALA A 69 3.79 -4.40 -10.38
CA ALA A 69 5.10 -3.81 -10.14
C ALA A 69 5.74 -3.41 -11.47
N TYR A 70 6.37 -2.24 -11.50
CA TYR A 70 7.07 -1.71 -12.68
C TYR A 70 8.53 -1.38 -12.33
N SER A 71 9.42 -1.48 -13.31
CA SER A 71 10.75 -0.86 -13.29
C SER A 71 10.71 0.29 -14.29
N LEU A 72 10.93 1.51 -13.81
CA LEU A 72 10.64 2.74 -14.56
C LEU A 72 11.77 3.76 -14.38
N THR A 73 11.86 4.71 -15.31
CA THR A 73 12.69 5.91 -15.15
C THR A 73 11.96 6.99 -14.35
N ILE A 74 12.70 8.02 -13.90
CA ILE A 74 12.13 9.16 -13.17
C ILE A 74 11.07 9.90 -14.00
N GLU A 75 11.28 10.01 -15.31
CA GLU A 75 10.36 10.67 -16.24
C GLU A 75 9.05 9.88 -16.37
N GLU A 76 9.12 8.55 -16.30
CA GLU A 76 7.95 7.67 -16.41
C GLU A 76 7.09 7.66 -15.15
N LEU A 77 7.66 7.96 -13.96
CA LEU A 77 6.90 8.06 -12.71
C LEU A 77 5.71 9.02 -12.81
N ARG A 78 5.83 10.10 -13.61
CA ARG A 78 4.77 11.10 -13.80
C ARG A 78 3.52 10.56 -14.50
N LYS A 79 3.59 9.37 -15.10
CA LYS A 79 2.50 8.72 -15.82
C LYS A 79 1.69 7.76 -14.95
N LEU A 80 2.12 7.52 -13.71
CA LEU A 80 1.50 6.55 -12.83
C LEU A 80 0.16 7.05 -12.27
N THR A 81 -0.74 6.10 -12.03
CA THR A 81 -1.99 6.37 -11.29
C THR A 81 -1.67 6.48 -9.80
N LEU A 82 -2.17 7.52 -9.16
CA LEU A 82 -1.97 7.79 -7.73
C LEU A 82 -3.23 7.43 -6.92
N PRO A 83 -3.09 7.00 -5.65
CA PRO A 83 -1.82 6.78 -4.95
C PRO A 83 -1.16 5.45 -5.35
N CYS A 84 0.17 5.44 -5.37
CA CYS A 84 1.01 4.27 -5.56
C CYS A 84 2.19 4.30 -4.57
N ILE A 85 2.89 3.18 -4.42
CA ILE A 85 4.13 3.00 -3.64
C ILE A 85 5.23 2.61 -4.60
#